data_AF-A0A2S9F829-F1
#
_entry.id   AF-A0A2S9F829-F1
#
_cell.length_a   1.000
_cell.length_b   1.000
_cell.length_c   1.000
_cell.angle_alpha   90.00
_cell.angle_beta   90.00
_cell.angle_gamma   90.00
#
_symmetry.space_group_name_H-M   'P 1'
#
loop_
_entity.id
_entity.type
_entity.pdbx_description
1 polymer ?
#
loop_
_entity_poly.entity_id
_entity_poly.type
_entity_poly.pdbx_seq_one_letter_code
_entity_poly.pdbx_strand_id
1 'polypeptide(L)'
;DRPPAELAANLRAIVGSRRHPPGTTERDPLTDVLVHAQDICVPLAIDHPMPVDAAVAAAERVWDMGFPFRAQKRFAGTRFVATDADFAAGEGREVAAPIRDLLMILTGRDAAVGGR
;
A
#
# COMPACT_ATOMS: atom_id res chain seq x y z
N ASP A 1 -20.15 6.24 -23.59
CA ASP A 1 -18.77 6.06 -23.10
C ASP A 1 -17.97 7.35 -23.26
N ARG A 2 -17.07 7.66 -22.31
CA ARG A 2 -16.19 8.84 -22.38
C ARG A 2 -14.89 8.48 -23.12
N PRO A 3 -14.37 9.32 -24.02
CA PRO A 3 -13.13 9.04 -24.73
C PRO A 3 -11.91 9.03 -23.77
N PRO A 4 -10.89 8.17 -24.01
CA PRO A 4 -9.72 8.06 -23.13
C PRO A 4 -8.99 9.39 -22.88
N ALA A 5 -8.92 10.27 -23.88
CA ALA A 5 -8.31 11.59 -23.75
C ALA A 5 -9.03 12.48 -22.72
N GLU A 6 -10.36 12.39 -22.66
CA GLU A 6 -11.18 13.11 -21.67
C GLU A 6 -10.95 12.56 -20.26
N LEU A 7 -10.90 11.24 -20.10
CA LEU A 7 -10.58 10.61 -18.81
C LEU A 7 -9.20 11.04 -18.30
N ALA A 8 -8.19 11.03 -19.18
CA ALA A 8 -6.85 11.48 -18.84
C ALA A 8 -6.80 12.98 -18.51
N ALA A 9 -7.56 13.83 -19.22
CA ALA A 9 -7.68 15.25 -18.92
C ALA A 9 -8.32 15.50 -17.56
N ASN A 10 -9.39 14.76 -17.21
CA ASN A 10 -10.05 14.85 -15.92
C ASN A 10 -9.12 14.46 -14.75
N LEU A 11 -8.31 13.40 -14.92
CA LEU A 11 -7.31 13.02 -13.91
C LEU A 11 -6.22 14.10 -13.75
N ARG A 12 -5.79 14.73 -14.84
CA ARG A 12 -4.82 15.85 -14.76
C ARG A 12 -5.42 17.09 -14.11
N ALA A 13 -6.71 17.37 -14.33
CA ALA A 13 -7.38 18.54 -13.77
C ALA A 13 -7.53 18.50 -12.24
N ILE A 14 -7.42 17.32 -11.62
CA ILE A 14 -7.51 17.16 -10.16
C ILE A 14 -6.16 17.18 -9.45
N VAL A 15 -5.05 17.40 -10.17
CA VAL A 15 -3.72 17.57 -9.56
C VAL A 15 -3.76 18.72 -8.55
N GLY A 16 -3.25 18.48 -7.35
CA GLY A 16 -3.29 19.43 -6.23
C GLY A 16 -4.57 19.37 -5.38
N SER A 17 -5.58 18.59 -5.77
CA SER A 17 -6.74 18.31 -4.92
C SER A 17 -6.31 17.53 -3.67
N ARG A 18 -6.83 17.95 -2.51
CA ARG A 18 -6.69 17.23 -1.23
C ARG A 18 -8.01 16.60 -0.77
N ARG A 19 -9.03 16.56 -1.65
CA ARG A 19 -10.32 15.97 -1.33
C ARG A 19 -10.17 14.46 -1.16
N HIS A 20 -10.78 13.93 -0.12
CA HIS A 20 -10.89 12.50 0.15
C HIS A 20 -12.36 12.16 0.48
N PRO A 21 -12.80 10.90 0.33
CA PRO A 21 -14.16 10.50 0.66
C PRO A 21 -14.56 10.87 2.11
N PRO A 22 -15.84 11.21 2.38
CA PRO A 22 -16.31 11.42 3.75
C PRO A 22 -16.00 10.20 4.65
N GLY A 23 -15.47 10.45 5.84
CA GLY A 23 -15.11 9.38 6.80
C GLY A 23 -13.73 8.75 6.57
N THR A 24 -12.95 9.26 5.62
CA THR A 24 -11.54 8.90 5.40
C THR A 24 -10.59 10.02 5.83
N THR A 25 -9.30 9.73 5.84
CA THR A 25 -8.18 10.66 6.05
C THR A 25 -7.29 10.68 4.81
N GLU A 26 -6.35 11.61 4.72
CA GLU A 26 -5.37 11.69 3.64
C GLU A 26 -4.49 10.43 3.50
N ARG A 27 -4.37 9.63 4.57
CA ARG A 27 -3.62 8.36 4.55
C ARG A 27 -4.34 7.27 3.75
N ASP A 28 -5.66 7.37 3.59
CA ASP A 28 -6.44 6.36 2.88
C ASP A 28 -6.23 6.45 1.36
N PRO A 29 -6.40 7.62 0.70
CA PRO A 29 -6.03 7.78 -0.70
C PRO A 29 -4.54 7.57 -0.97
N LEU A 30 -3.66 7.87 0.00
CA LEU A 30 -2.24 7.56 -0.13
C LEU A 30 -2.04 6.05 -0.26
N THR A 31 -2.63 5.27 0.64
CA THR A 31 -2.58 3.79 0.61
C THR A 31 -3.12 3.27 -0.72
N ASP A 32 -4.27 3.78 -1.18
CA ASP A 32 -4.88 3.38 -2.44
C ASP A 32 -3.96 3.61 -3.64
N VAL A 33 -3.36 4.81 -3.76
CA VAL A 33 -2.45 5.13 -4.87
C VAL A 33 -1.23 4.22 -4.86
N LEU A 34 -0.61 4.00 -3.69
CA LEU A 34 0.57 3.17 -3.55
C LEU A 34 0.29 1.72 -3.96
N VAL A 35 -0.80 1.13 -3.43
CA VAL A 35 -1.15 -0.28 -3.68
C VAL A 35 -1.64 -0.48 -5.10
N HIS A 36 -2.54 0.37 -5.60
CA HIS A 36 -3.11 0.21 -6.94
C HIS A 36 -2.12 0.49 -8.06
N ALA A 37 -1.11 1.33 -7.83
CA ALA A 37 0.01 1.44 -8.77
C ALA A 37 0.73 0.09 -8.92
N GLN A 38 0.97 -0.63 -7.82
CA GLN A 38 1.59 -1.96 -7.85
C GLN A 38 0.67 -3.02 -8.46
N ASP A 39 -0.65 -2.97 -8.19
CA ASP A 39 -1.64 -3.86 -8.81
C ASP A 39 -1.58 -3.79 -10.36
N ILE A 40 -1.12 -2.67 -10.93
CA ILE A 40 -0.90 -2.49 -12.38
C ILE A 40 0.53 -2.85 -12.79
N CYS A 41 1.53 -2.33 -12.07
CA CYS A 41 2.93 -2.41 -12.50
C CYS A 41 3.53 -3.81 -12.36
N VAL A 42 3.21 -4.54 -11.29
CA VAL A 42 3.73 -5.88 -11.02
C VAL A 42 3.40 -6.88 -12.14
N PRO A 43 2.12 -7.06 -12.56
CA PRO A 43 1.79 -8.01 -13.63
C PRO A 43 2.33 -7.62 -15.00
N LEU A 44 2.66 -6.35 -15.20
CA LEU A 44 3.25 -5.83 -16.43
C LEU A 44 4.79 -5.84 -16.42
N ALA A 45 5.42 -6.31 -15.32
CA ALA A 45 6.85 -6.24 -15.09
C ALA A 45 7.43 -4.82 -15.25
N ILE A 46 6.64 -3.80 -14.89
CA ILE A 46 7.06 -2.40 -14.87
C ILE A 46 7.69 -2.13 -13.51
N ASP A 47 8.94 -1.66 -13.52
CA ASP A 47 9.57 -1.19 -12.29
C ASP A 47 8.95 0.16 -11.88
N HIS A 48 8.23 0.15 -10.76
CA HIS A 48 7.63 1.34 -10.17
C HIS A 48 8.00 1.41 -8.69
N PRO A 49 9.12 2.07 -8.35
CA PRO A 49 9.57 2.18 -6.97
C PRO A 49 8.53 2.89 -6.09
N MET A 50 8.25 2.29 -4.94
CA MET A 50 7.38 2.89 -3.95
C MET A 50 8.19 3.81 -3.03
N PRO A 51 7.79 5.09 -2.83
CA PRO A 51 8.47 5.96 -1.88
C PRO A 51 8.44 5.37 -0.46
N VAL A 52 9.61 5.18 0.15
CA VAL A 52 9.76 4.43 1.41
C VAL A 52 8.93 5.03 2.54
N ASP A 53 9.07 6.33 2.82
CA ASP A 53 8.34 7.00 3.91
C ASP A 53 6.82 6.90 3.74
N ALA A 54 6.34 6.97 2.49
CA ALA A 54 4.93 6.83 2.17
C ALA A 54 4.44 5.39 2.38
N ALA A 55 5.27 4.40 2.04
CA ALA A 55 4.98 2.98 2.27
C ALA A 55 4.91 2.65 3.76
N VAL A 56 5.81 3.21 4.59
CA VAL A 56 5.77 3.07 6.05
C VAL A 56 4.47 3.65 6.60
N ALA A 57 4.13 4.89 6.25
CA ALA A 57 2.91 5.53 6.73
C ALA A 57 1.64 4.77 6.32
N ALA A 58 1.62 4.19 5.12
CA ALA A 58 0.52 3.35 4.64
C ALA A 58 0.47 2.00 5.39
N ALA A 59 1.61 1.37 5.66
CA ALA A 59 1.68 0.11 6.38
C ALA A 59 1.20 0.25 7.84
N GLU A 60 1.62 1.31 8.53
CA GLU A 60 1.10 1.69 9.86
C GLU A 60 -0.42 1.91 9.82
N ARG A 61 -0.89 2.68 8.83
CA ARG A 61 -2.32 2.95 8.66
C ARG A 61 -3.12 1.65 8.48
N VAL A 62 -2.66 0.75 7.61
CA VAL A 62 -3.30 -0.55 7.35
C VAL A 62 -3.28 -1.43 8.60
N TRP A 63 -2.20 -1.39 9.37
CA TRP A 63 -2.08 -2.13 10.62
C TRP A 63 -3.15 -1.71 11.64
N ASP A 64 -3.38 -0.40 11.79
CA ASP A 64 -4.25 0.16 12.82
C ASP A 64 -5.72 0.33 12.42
N MET A 65 -6.02 0.37 11.11
CA MET A 65 -7.34 0.73 10.58
C MET A 65 -8.50 -0.18 11.02
N GLY A 66 -8.23 -1.44 11.36
CA GLY A 66 -9.30 -2.43 11.52
C GLY A 66 -9.94 -2.75 10.16
N PHE A 67 -11.26 -2.59 10.00
CA PHE A 67 -11.91 -2.86 8.71
C PHE A 67 -11.42 -1.89 7.62
N PRO A 68 -11.10 -2.36 6.40
CA PRO A 68 -11.36 -3.70 5.86
C PRO A 68 -10.26 -4.73 6.12
N PHE A 69 -9.03 -4.32 6.42
CA PHE A 69 -7.88 -5.22 6.44
C PHE A 69 -7.83 -6.17 7.64
N ARG A 70 -8.26 -5.67 8.81
CA ARG A 70 -8.20 -6.34 10.12
C ARG A 70 -6.82 -6.95 10.36
N ALA A 71 -5.76 -6.22 9.98
CA ALA A 71 -4.41 -6.74 9.86
C ALA A 71 -3.89 -7.39 11.14
N GLN A 72 -4.04 -6.72 12.29
CA GLN A 72 -3.67 -7.27 13.60
C GLN A 72 -4.34 -8.62 13.89
N LYS A 73 -5.61 -8.80 13.52
CA LYS A 73 -6.33 -10.06 13.70
C LYS A 73 -5.90 -11.11 12.67
N ARG A 74 -5.72 -10.71 11.41
CA ARG A 74 -5.35 -11.61 10.31
C ARG A 74 -3.95 -12.20 10.50
N PHE A 75 -3.04 -11.44 11.09
CA PHE A 75 -1.64 -11.79 11.28
C PHE A 75 -1.23 -11.96 12.74
N ALA A 76 -2.15 -12.36 13.60
CA ALA A 76 -1.85 -12.67 14.99
C ALA A 76 -0.71 -13.71 15.08
N GLY A 77 0.31 -13.45 15.92
CA GLY A 77 1.49 -14.30 16.07
C GLY A 77 2.56 -14.13 14.99
N THR A 78 2.44 -13.11 14.13
CA THR A 78 3.46 -12.70 13.15
C THR A 78 3.97 -11.30 13.47
N ARG A 79 5.29 -11.12 13.41
CA ARG A 79 5.97 -9.81 13.47
C ARG A 79 6.51 -9.48 12.09
N PHE A 80 6.07 -8.38 11.49
CA PHE A 80 6.60 -7.87 10.24
C PHE A 80 7.71 -6.85 10.51
N VAL A 81 8.80 -6.92 9.75
CA VAL A 81 9.95 -6.02 9.88
C VAL A 81 10.43 -5.61 8.49
N ALA A 82 10.45 -4.31 8.22
CA ALA A 82 11.00 -3.83 6.95
C ALA A 82 12.53 -3.97 6.93
N THR A 83 13.07 -4.46 5.82
CA THR A 83 14.53 -4.59 5.63
C THR A 83 15.20 -3.31 5.12
N ASP A 84 14.40 -2.39 4.58
CA ASP A 84 14.82 -1.16 3.88
C ASP A 84 14.23 0.11 4.51
N ALA A 85 13.53 -0.01 5.65
CA ALA A 85 12.87 1.09 6.34
C ALA A 85 12.79 0.82 7.85
N ASP A 86 12.62 1.88 8.65
CA ASP A 86 12.33 1.75 10.08
C ASP A 86 10.83 1.47 10.29
N PHE A 87 10.44 0.21 10.09
CA PHE A 87 9.06 -0.25 10.31
C PHE A 87 9.07 -1.64 10.94
N ALA A 88 8.31 -1.79 12.02
CA ALA A 88 7.98 -3.09 12.58
C ALA A 88 6.56 -3.08 13.15
N ALA A 89 5.82 -4.17 12.95
CA ALA A 89 4.46 -4.31 13.44
C ALA A 89 4.13 -5.76 13.83
N GLY A 90 3.38 -5.91 14.94
CA GLY A 90 2.98 -7.21 15.47
C GLY A 90 4.04 -7.90 16.30
N GLU A 91 3.72 -9.11 16.73
CA GLU A 91 4.55 -9.94 17.61
C GLU A 91 4.49 -11.40 17.22
N GLY A 92 5.56 -12.15 17.49
CA GLY A 92 5.68 -13.58 17.21
C GLY A 92 6.72 -13.88 16.15
N ARG A 93 6.41 -14.80 15.22
CA ARG A 93 7.36 -15.24 14.19
C ARG A 93 7.67 -14.08 13.25
N GLU A 94 8.96 -13.80 13.07
CA GLU A 94 9.41 -12.71 12.23
C GLU A 94 9.24 -13.03 10.73
N VAL A 95 8.78 -12.02 9.99
CA VAL A 95 8.75 -11.96 8.53
C VAL A 95 9.44 -10.65 8.12
N ALA A 96 10.64 -10.78 7.56
CA ALA A 96 11.43 -9.66 7.08
C ALA A 96 11.33 -9.56 5.55
N ALA A 97 10.99 -8.38 5.04
CA ALA A 97 10.91 -8.09 3.61
C ALA A 97 11.00 -6.57 3.36
N PRO A 98 11.19 -6.09 2.12
CA PRO A 98 11.08 -4.68 1.80
C PRO A 98 9.71 -4.10 2.17
N ILE A 99 9.65 -2.83 2.58
CA ILE A 99 8.41 -2.19 3.07
C ILE A 99 7.27 -2.25 2.04
N ARG A 100 7.60 -2.16 0.75
CA ARG A 100 6.64 -2.34 -0.35
C ARG A 100 5.94 -3.69 -0.25
N ASP A 101 6.70 -4.76 -0.09
CA ASP A 101 6.19 -6.13 -0.10
C ASP A 101 5.37 -6.40 1.17
N LEU A 102 5.80 -5.84 2.31
CA LEU A 102 5.02 -5.87 3.54
C LEU A 102 3.68 -5.16 3.38
N LEU A 103 3.64 -3.96 2.79
CA LEU A 103 2.39 -3.25 2.53
C LEU A 103 1.45 -4.05 1.62
N MET A 104 1.99 -4.67 0.55
CA MET A 104 1.21 -5.53 -0.34
C MET A 104 0.62 -6.73 0.42
N ILE A 105 1.44 -7.41 1.24
CA ILE A 105 0.98 -8.51 2.11
C ILE A 105 -0.12 -8.03 3.05
N LEU A 106 0.08 -6.93 3.76
CA LEU A 106 -0.86 -6.41 4.76
C LEU A 106 -2.22 -6.07 4.13
N THR A 107 -2.21 -5.58 2.89
CA THR A 107 -3.42 -5.24 2.10
C THR A 107 -4.02 -6.42 1.33
N GLY A 108 -3.51 -7.64 1.55
CA GLY A 108 -4.11 -8.87 1.05
C GLY A 108 -3.66 -9.30 -0.33
N ARG A 109 -2.59 -8.71 -0.85
CA ARG A 109 -1.93 -9.17 -2.09
C ARG A 109 -0.81 -10.14 -1.75
N ASP A 110 -0.62 -11.12 -2.62
CA ASP A 110 0.59 -11.92 -2.61
C ASP A 110 1.72 -11.03 -3.12
N ALA A 111 2.56 -10.54 -2.19
CA ALA A 111 3.82 -9.98 -2.61
C ALA A 111 4.67 -11.12 -3.19
N ALA A 112 5.33 -10.87 -4.31
CA ALA A 112 6.44 -11.71 -4.72
C ALA A 112 7.54 -11.53 -3.67
N VAL A 113 7.45 -12.26 -2.55
CA VAL A 113 8.54 -12.38 -1.59
C VAL A 113 9.69 -12.94 -2.39
N GLY A 114 10.67 -12.08 -2.69
CA GLY A 114 11.75 -12.36 -3.61
C GLY A 114 12.56 -13.57 -3.18
N GLY A 115 12.15 -14.75 -3.64
CA GLY A 115 13.01 -15.91 -3.73
C GLY A 115 13.89 -15.78 -4.96
N ARG A 116 15.07 -15.19 -4.78
CA ARG A 116 16.30 -15.59 -5.45
C ARG A 116 17.46 -15.44 -4.49
#